data_AF-A0A1F8N7M5-F1
#
_entry.id   AF-A0A1F8N7M5-F1
#
_cell.length_a   1.000
_cell.length_b   1.000
_cell.length_c   1.000
_cell.angle_alpha   90.00
_cell.angle_beta   90.00
_cell.angle_gamma   90.00
#
_symmetry.space_group_name_H-M   'P 1'
#
loop_
_entity.id
_entity.type
_entity.pdbx_description
1 polymer ?
#
loop_
_entity_poly.entity_id
_entity_poly.type
_entity_poly.pdbx_seq_one_letter_code
_entity_poly.pdbx_strand_id
1 'polypeptide(L)' 'MKAPTITATPLVIPTGFPAIKRLRIGSLLTQTELADLAGIPREQVDLYERGLPVPLDSRRRMHKVLWGIKAKK' A
#
# COMPACT_ATOMS: atom_id res chain seq x y z
N MET A 1 10.62 6.59 -46.33
CA MET A 1 9.75 7.09 -45.25
C MET A 1 10.01 6.24 -44.00
N LYS A 2 10.63 6.76 -42.94
CA LYS A 2 10.92 6.01 -41.71
C LYS A 2 9.77 6.19 -40.72
N ALA A 3 9.23 5.08 -40.21
CA ALA A 3 8.17 5.10 -39.22
C ALA A 3 8.67 5.67 -37.87
N PRO A 4 7.88 6.48 -37.17
CA PRO A 4 8.24 6.93 -35.83
C PRO A 4 8.16 5.76 -34.85
N THR A 5 9.30 5.43 -34.25
CA THR A 5 9.38 4.48 -33.13
C THR A 5 8.63 5.07 -31.94
N ILE A 6 7.40 4.62 -31.73
CA ILE A 6 6.63 4.90 -30.52
C ILE A 6 7.23 4.08 -29.37
N THR A 7 8.09 4.72 -28.58
CA THR A 7 8.51 4.18 -27.28
C THR A 7 7.30 4.20 -26.36
N ALA A 8 6.58 3.09 -26.28
CA ALA A 8 5.50 2.92 -25.33
C ALA A 8 6.09 2.93 -23.92
N THR A 9 6.02 4.08 -23.24
CA THR A 9 6.26 4.14 -21.79
C THR A 9 5.22 3.25 -21.12
N PRO A 10 5.61 2.21 -20.37
CA PRO A 10 4.64 1.42 -19.65
C PRO A 10 3.93 2.35 -18.66
N LEU A 11 2.64 2.54 -18.86
CA LEU A 11 1.76 3.12 -17.85
C LEU A 11 1.76 2.13 -16.69
N VAL A 12 2.57 2.40 -15.66
CA VAL A 12 2.47 1.72 -14.38
C VAL A 12 1.15 2.15 -13.77
N ILE A 13 0.09 1.41 -14.07
CA ILE A 13 -1.18 1.56 -13.38
C ILE A 13 -0.90 1.13 -11.93
N PRO A 14 -1.02 2.02 -10.92
CA PRO A 14 -0.76 1.64 -9.53
C PRO A 14 -1.93 0.80 -9.02
N THR A 15 -2.01 -0.47 -9.43
CA THR A 15 -3.12 -1.38 -9.15
C THR A 15 -3.14 -1.89 -7.70
N GLY A 16 -2.18 -1.50 -6.84
CA GLY A 16 -2.07 -2.00 -5.46
C GLY A 16 -2.13 -0.97 -4.33
N PHE A 17 -1.94 0.33 -4.60
CA PHE A 17 -1.77 1.33 -3.53
C PHE A 17 -3.06 1.88 -2.89
N PRO A 18 -4.17 2.15 -3.63
CA PRO A 18 -5.41 2.56 -2.99
C PRO A 18 -6.07 1.44 -2.16
N ALA A 19 -5.56 0.19 -2.24
CA ALA A 19 -6.12 -0.94 -1.51
C ALA A 19 -5.86 -0.84 0.01
N ILE A 20 -4.63 -0.54 0.47
CA ILE A 20 -4.35 -0.52 1.92
C ILE A 20 -5.19 0.53 2.64
N LYS A 21 -5.25 1.76 2.12
CA LYS A 21 -6.02 2.83 2.78
C LYS A 21 -7.50 2.47 2.88
N ARG A 22 -8.06 1.89 1.83
CA ARG A 22 -9.45 1.42 1.81
C ARG A 22 -9.68 0.25 2.77
N LEU A 23 -8.75 -0.71 2.82
CA LEU A 23 -8.78 -1.84 3.76
C LEU A 23 -8.69 -1.36 5.21
N ARG A 24 -7.81 -0.40 5.50
CA ARG A 24 -7.67 0.19 6.83
C ARG A 24 -8.96 0.89 7.25
N ILE A 25 -9.51 1.76 6.40
CA ILE A 25 -10.77 2.46 6.66
C ILE A 25 -11.94 1.48 6.83
N GLY A 26 -12.03 0.45 5.97
CA GLY A 26 -13.05 -0.61 6.09
C GLY A 26 -12.90 -1.48 7.34
N SER A 27 -11.71 -1.47 7.96
CA SER A 27 -11.43 -2.13 9.24
C SER A 27 -11.56 -1.19 10.43
N LEU A 28 -12.01 0.06 10.23
CA LEU A 28 -12.15 1.09 11.27
C LEU A 28 -10.85 1.40 12.03
N LEU A 29 -9.69 1.23 11.37
CA LEU A 29 -8.40 1.53 11.96
C LEU A 29 -7.91 2.93 11.59
N THR A 30 -7.30 3.62 12.53
CA THR A 30 -6.46 4.79 12.28
C THR A 30 -5.09 4.38 11.73
N GLN A 31 -4.34 5.34 11.16
CA GLN A 31 -2.96 5.06 10.73
C GLN A 31 -2.06 4.65 11.91
N THR A 32 -2.28 5.26 13.09
CA THR A 32 -1.53 4.96 14.31
C THR A 32 -1.81 3.55 14.80
N GLU A 33 -3.07 3.12 14.84
CA GLU A 33 -3.42 1.75 15.26
C GLU A 33 -2.89 0.71 14.28
N LEU A 34 -2.95 0.96 12.97
CA LEU A 34 -2.33 0.06 11.99
C LEU A 34 -0.81 -0.03 12.20
N ALA A 35 -0.16 1.11 12.47
CA ALA A 35 1.27 1.17 12.73
C ALA A 35 1.65 0.39 13.98
N ASP A 36 0.87 0.54 15.06
CA ASP A 36 1.04 -0.18 16.32
C ASP A 36 0.88 -1.69 16.14
N LEU A 37 -0.22 -2.12 15.51
CA LEU A 37 -0.50 -3.53 15.20
C LEU A 37 0.57 -4.15 14.28
N ALA A 38 1.12 -3.37 13.36
CA ALA A 38 2.17 -3.81 12.45
C ALA A 38 3.58 -3.68 13.06
N GLY A 39 3.73 -3.04 14.22
CA GLY A 39 5.02 -2.76 14.85
C GLY A 39 5.96 -1.96 13.94
N ILE A 40 5.44 -0.91 13.30
CA ILE A 40 6.20 -0.02 12.40
C ILE A 40 5.93 1.46 12.74
N PRO A 41 6.78 2.40 12.30
CA PRO A 41 6.50 3.83 12.42
C PRO A 41 5.25 4.24 11.63
N ARG A 42 4.44 5.14 12.21
CA ARG A 42 3.27 5.74 11.53
C ARG A 42 3.65 6.39 10.20
N GLU A 43 4.82 7.03 10.12
CA GLU A 43 5.35 7.64 8.89
C GLU A 43 5.34 6.65 7.72
N GLN A 44 5.67 5.38 7.97
CA GLN A 44 5.71 4.35 6.93
C GLN A 44 4.31 3.97 6.47
N VAL A 45 3.30 4.06 7.34
CA VAL A 45 1.90 3.90 6.93
C VAL A 45 1.50 5.06 6.02
N ASP A 46 1.83 6.31 6.37
CA ASP A 46 1.53 7.48 5.53
C ASP A 46 2.20 7.39 4.15
N LEU A 47 3.51 7.13 4.12
CA LEU A 47 4.27 6.95 2.88
C LEU A 47 3.63 5.88 2.00
N TYR A 48 3.27 4.75 2.60
CA TYR A 48 2.66 3.66 1.86
C TYR A 48 1.29 4.01 1.30
N GLU A 49 0.42 4.66 2.08
CA GLU A 49 -0.91 5.11 1.64
C GLU A 49 -0.84 6.17 0.53
N ARG A 50 0.24 6.94 0.47
CA ARG A 50 0.51 7.94 -0.57
C ARG A 50 1.16 7.34 -1.82
N GLY A 51 1.43 6.03 -1.84
CA GLY A 51 2.08 5.37 -2.96
C GLY A 51 3.59 5.51 -3.00
N LEU A 52 4.20 6.01 -1.92
CA LEU A 52 5.64 6.19 -1.79
C LEU A 52 6.31 4.87 -1.38
N PRO A 53 7.58 4.67 -1.77
CA PRO A 53 8.31 3.47 -1.41
C PRO A 53 8.52 3.39 0.11
N VAL A 54 8.38 2.19 0.65
CA VAL A 54 8.66 1.85 2.04
C VAL A 54 9.44 0.54 2.08
N PRO A 55 10.13 0.23 3.20
CA PRO A 55 10.81 -1.04 3.35
C PRO A 55 9.86 -2.24 3.11
N LEU A 56 10.37 -3.27 2.42
CA LEU A 56 9.59 -4.47 2.09
C LEU A 56 9.01 -5.16 3.33
N ASP A 57 9.78 -5.18 4.43
CA ASP A 57 9.33 -5.73 5.71
C ASP A 57 8.11 -4.97 6.24
N SER A 58 8.16 -3.64 6.25
CA SER A 58 7.04 -2.78 6.68
C SER A 58 5.79 -3.02 5.85
N ARG A 59 5.95 -3.09 4.52
CA ARG A 59 4.87 -3.44 3.59
C ARG A 59 4.25 -4.80 3.93
N ARG A 60 5.09 -5.81 4.20
CA ARG A 60 4.64 -7.16 4.55
C ARG A 60 3.88 -7.19 5.87
N ARG A 61 4.36 -6.48 6.89
CA ARG A 61 3.70 -6.39 8.21
C ARG A 61 2.33 -5.73 8.11
N MET A 62 2.21 -4.60 7.39
CA MET A 62 0.92 -3.95 7.15
C MET A 62 -0.09 -4.87 6.45
N HIS A 63 0.33 -5.57 5.39
CA HIS A 63 -0.54 -6.53 4.69
C HIS A 63 -0.97 -7.69 5.60
N LYS A 64 -0.06 -8.22 6.43
CA LYS A 64 -0.36 -9.31 7.37
C LYS A 64 -1.45 -8.91 8.36
N VAL A 65 -1.36 -7.71 8.93
CA VAL A 65 -2.37 -7.18 9.87
C VAL A 65 -3.72 -7.02 9.17
N LEU A 66 -3.76 -6.32 8.03
CA LEU A 66 -5.01 -6.02 7.33
C LEU A 66 -5.71 -7.29 6.80
N TRP A 67 -4.96 -8.27 6.29
CA TRP A 67 -5.55 -9.55 5.90
C TRP A 67 -5.96 -10.41 7.08
N GLY A 68 -5.20 -10.38 8.19
CA GLY A 68 -5.58 -11.07 9.42
C GLY A 68 -6.91 -10.59 9.99
N ILE A 69 -7.16 -9.28 9.94
CA ILE A 69 -8.43 -8.69 10.37
C ILE A 69 -9.57 -9.09 9.42
N LYS A 70 -9.34 -9.04 8.11
CA LYS A 70 -10.33 -9.47 7.12
C LYS A 70 -10.73 -10.93 7.29
N ALA A 71 -9.80 -11.81 7.64
CA ALA A 71 -10.07 -13.25 7.79
C ALA A 71 -10.82 -13.63 9.07
N LYS A 72 -10.89 -12.74 10.08
CA LYS A 72 -11.59 -12.98 11.34
C LYS A 72 -13.03 -12.48 11.36
N LYS A 73 -13.49 -11.81 10.31
CA LYS A 73 -14.81 -11.18 10.20
C LYS A 73 -15.67 -11.92 9.18
#